data_AF-A0A962R7S5-F1
#
_entry.id   AF-A0A962R7S5-F1
#
_cell.length_a   1.000
_cell.length_b   1.000
_cell.length_c   1.000
_cell.angle_alpha   90.00
_cell.angle_beta   90.00
_cell.angle_gamma   90.00
#
_symmetry.space_group_name_H-M   'P 1'
#
loop_
_entity.id
_entity.type
_entity.pdbx_description
1 polymer ?
#
loop_
_entity_poly.entity_id
_entity_poly.type
_entity_poly.pdbx_seq_one_letter_code
_entity_poly.pdbx_strand_id
1 'polypeptide(L)' 'MSLPGVLQRVRIPEWVRWLAQDADGTWWGFEAEPHPGDIAWYENEVGRYRRLASDIANARWQDSLTRTGIEP' A
#
# COMPACT_ATOMS: atom_id res chain seq x y z
N MET A 1 2.21 3.75 14.15
CA MET A 1 1.21 4.30 13.22
C MET A 1 -0.02 3.41 13.25
N SER A 2 -1.22 3.99 13.32
CA SER A 2 -2.47 3.24 13.19
C SER A 2 -2.82 3.10 11.71
N LEU A 3 -3.32 1.92 11.30
CA LEU A 3 -3.78 1.72 9.93
C LEU A 3 -4.98 2.63 9.62
N PRO A 4 -5.06 3.21 8.41
CA PRO A 4 -6.25 3.88 7.91
C PRO A 4 -7.52 3.04 8.11
N GLY A 5 -8.64 3.68 8.47
CA GLY A 5 -9.90 2.98 8.77
C GLY A 5 -10.46 2.16 7.60
N VAL A 6 -10.11 2.50 6.36
CA VAL A 6 -10.42 1.67 5.18
C VAL A 6 -9.66 0.35 5.19
N LEU A 7 -8.39 0.36 5.61
CA LEU A 7 -7.54 -0.84 5.65
C LEU A 7 -7.90 -1.79 6.79
N GLN A 8 -8.48 -1.26 7.88
CA GLN A 8 -8.96 -2.09 9.00
C GLN A 8 -10.16 -2.98 8.61
N ARG A 9 -10.85 -2.66 7.50
CA ARG A 9 -12.05 -3.38 7.04
C ARG A 9 -11.76 -4.40 5.93
N VAL A 10 -10.51 -4.52 5.50
CA VAL A 10 -10.10 -5.45 4.45
C VAL A 10 -9.14 -6.50 5.00
N ARG A 11 -9.24 -7.72 4.47
CA ARG A 11 -8.29 -8.78 4.83
C ARG A 11 -6.98 -8.53 4.09
N ILE A 12 -5.98 -8.03 4.80
CA ILE A 12 -4.61 -7.89 4.29
C ILE A 12 -3.98 -9.29 4.23
N PRO A 13 -3.49 -9.74 3.07
CA PRO A 13 -2.77 -11.01 2.98
C PRO A 13 -1.49 -11.01 3.82
N GLU A 14 -1.16 -12.15 4.43
CA GLU A 14 0.01 -12.31 5.32
C GLU A 14 1.36 -12.01 4.65
N TRP A 15 1.41 -12.13 3.32
CA TRP A 15 2.60 -11.83 2.55
C TRP A 15 2.85 -10.33 2.33
N VAL A 16 1.88 -9.48 2.63
CA VAL A 16 2.01 -8.03 2.44
C VAL A 16 2.97 -7.46 3.49
N ARG A 17 4.11 -6.97 3.02
CA ARG A 17 5.13 -6.31 3.85
C ARG A 17 5.04 -4.80 3.75
N TRP A 18 4.46 -4.26 2.68
CA TRP A 18 4.34 -2.84 2.41
C TRP A 18 2.92 -2.46 2.03
N LEU A 19 2.46 -1.33 2.56
CA LEU A 19 1.21 -0.70 2.20
C LEU A 19 1.51 0.66 1.59
N ALA A 20 0.83 0.99 0.51
CA ALA A 20 0.98 2.30 -0.12
C ALA A 20 -0.34 2.73 -0.75
N GLN A 21 -0.57 4.04 -0.79
CA GLN A 21 -1.72 4.66 -1.41
C GLN A 21 -1.26 5.46 -2.63
N ASP A 22 -2.00 5.36 -3.73
CA ASP A 22 -1.81 6.21 -4.90
C ASP A 22 -2.47 7.59 -4.68
N ALA A 23 -2.17 8.55 -5.55
CA ALA A 23 -2.75 9.90 -5.48
C ALA A 23 -4.28 9.91 -5.56
N ASP A 24 -4.86 8.94 -6.27
CA ASP A 24 -6.32 8.80 -6.45
C ASP A 24 -7.04 8.18 -5.24
N GLY A 25 -6.29 7.73 -4.23
CA GLY A 25 -6.81 7.13 -3.02
C GLY A 25 -6.83 5.59 -3.03
N THR A 26 -6.41 4.94 -4.11
CA THR A 26 -6.29 3.48 -4.19
C THR A 26 -5.20 2.97 -3.26
N TRP A 27 -5.53 1.97 -2.44
CA TRP A 27 -4.59 1.31 -1.55
C TRP A 27 -4.10 -0.02 -2.13
N TRP A 28 -2.81 -0.24 -2.00
CA TRP A 28 -2.10 -1.43 -2.45
C TRP A 28 -1.34 -2.09 -1.31
N GLY A 29 -1.23 -3.41 -1.39
CA GLY A 29 -0.33 -4.22 -0.59
C GLY A 29 0.74 -4.84 -1.48
N PHE A 30 2.00 -4.71 -1.08
CA PHE A 30 3.15 -5.26 -1.79
C PHE A 30 3.96 -6.20 -0.89
N GLU A 31 4.52 -7.24 -1.50
CA GLU A 31 5.47 -8.16 -0.86
C GLU A 31 6.86 -7.56 -0.77
N ALA A 32 7.34 -6.95 -1.86
CA ALA A 32 8.58 -6.19 -1.91
C ALA A 32 8.32 -4.68 -1.82
N GLU A 33 9.36 -3.89 -1.52
CA GLU A 33 9.23 -2.44 -1.43
C GLU A 33 8.92 -1.84 -2.81
N PRO A 34 7.81 -1.10 -2.98
CA PRO A 34 7.42 -0.52 -4.27
C PRO A 34 8.26 0.72 -4.62
N HIS A 35 8.28 1.09 -5.89
CA HIS A 35 8.93 2.30 -6.39
C HIS A 35 7.95 3.46 -6.52
N PRO A 36 8.36 4.70 -6.19
CA PRO A 36 7.53 5.87 -6.40
C PRO A 36 7.46 6.22 -7.89
N GLY A 37 6.25 6.47 -8.37
CA GLY A 37 5.95 7.05 -9.67
C GLY A 37 5.60 8.54 -9.63
N ASP A 38 4.92 9.02 -10.68
CA ASP A 38 4.41 10.38 -10.73
C ASP A 38 3.14 10.58 -9.86
N ILE A 39 2.21 9.62 -9.92
CA ILE A 39 0.92 9.68 -9.21
C ILE A 39 0.56 8.37 -8.48
N ALA A 40 1.43 7.36 -8.54
CA ALA A 40 1.15 6.02 -8.04
C ALA A 40 2.42 5.29 -7.61
N TRP A 41 2.25 4.22 -6.83
CA TRP A 41 3.31 3.27 -6.50
C TRP A 41 3.36 2.14 -7.51
N TYR A 42 4.56 1.80 -7.97
CA TYR A 42 4.79 0.73 -8.93
C TYR A 42 5.45 -0.47 -8.26
N GLU A 43 5.03 -1.65 -8.71
CA GLU A 43 5.68 -2.91 -8.36
C GLU A 43 7.10 -2.96 -8.97
N ASN A 44 8.02 -3.66 -8.32
CA ASN A 44 9.45 -3.67 -8.67
C ASN A 44 9.87 -4.91 -9.46
N GLU A 45 8.93 -5.55 -10.15
CA GLU A 45 9.03 -6.84 -10.84
C GLU A 45 9.37 -8.02 -9.91
N VAL A 46 9.35 -7.80 -8.59
CA VAL A 46 9.70 -8.78 -7.57
C VAL A 46 8.55 -8.93 -6.57
N GLY A 47 8.11 -10.17 -6.38
CA GLY A 47 7.07 -10.50 -5.41
C GLY A 47 5.66 -10.14 -5.88
N ARG A 48 4.71 -10.25 -4.95
CA ARG A 48 3.28 -10.03 -5.24
C ARG A 48 2.85 -8.61 -4.92
N TYR A 49 1.83 -8.16 -5.63
CA TYR A 49 1.07 -6.96 -5.29
C TYR A 49 -0.44 -7.23 -5.39
N ARG A 50 -1.23 -6.46 -4.63
CA ARG A 50 -2.69 -6.57 -4.64
C ARG A 50 -3.34 -5.25 -4.27
N ARG A 51 -4.35 -4.85 -5.06
CA ARG A 51 -5.26 -3.76 -4.68
C ARG A 51 -6.09 -4.20 -3.46
N LEU A 52 -6.06 -3.40 -2.41
CA LEU A 52 -6.70 -3.68 -1.13
C LEU A 52 -8.03 -2.94 -0.97
N ALA A 53 -8.05 -1.65 -1.28
CA ALA A 53 -9.21 -0.79 -1.08
C ALA A 53 -9.11 0.48 -1.94
N SER A 54 -10.15 1.31 -1.89
CA SER A 54 -10.12 2.69 -2.35
C SER A 54 -10.60 3.61 -1.23
N ASP A 55 -9.99 4.77 -1.13
CA ASP A 55 -10.30 5.82 -0.16
C ASP A 55 -10.30 7.19 -0.89
N ILE A 56 -10.37 8.28 -0.13
CA ILE A 56 -10.23 9.63 -0.69
C ILE A 56 -8.84 9.85 -1.31
N ALA A 57 -8.81 10.68 -2.35
CA ALA A 57 -7.58 11.13 -3.00
C ALA A 57 -6.61 11.75 -1.98
N ASN A 58 -5.31 11.50 -2.17
CA ASN A 58 -4.26 11.88 -1.23
C ASN A 58 -3.18 12.72 -1.92
N ALA A 59 -3.15 14.02 -1.60
CA ALA A 59 -2.12 14.93 -2.11
C ALA A 59 -0.71 14.63 -1.56
N ARG A 60 -0.59 13.84 -0.48
CA ARG A 60 0.65 13.38 0.14
C ARG A 60 0.79 11.86 0.03
N TRP A 61 0.35 11.29 -1.09
CA TRP A 61 0.39 9.85 -1.33
C TRP A 61 1.79 9.24 -1.19
N GLN A 62 2.85 10.02 -1.44
CA GLN A 62 4.25 9.61 -1.23
C GLN A 62 4.58 9.34 0.25
N ASP A 63 3.89 9.99 1.18
CA ASP A 63 4.07 9.79 2.63
C ASP A 63 3.29 8.56 3.14
N SER A 64 2.50 7.90 2.28
CA SER A 64 1.66 6.77 2.69
C SER A 64 2.43 5.45 2.83
N LEU A 65 3.63 5.35 2.23
CA LEU A 65 4.40 4.11 2.22
C LEU A 65 4.72 3.67 3.65
N THR A 66 4.18 2.51 4.02
CA THR A 66 4.27 1.98 5.37
C THR A 66 4.66 0.51 5.34
N ARG A 67 5.69 0.13 6.11
CA ARG A 67 6.04 -1.27 6.34
C ARG A 67 5.12 -1.87 7.42
N THR A 68 4.50 -3.00 7.16
CA THR A 68 3.49 -3.62 8.04
C THR A 68 4.09 -4.25 9.31
N GLY A 69 5.41 -4.50 9.31
CA GLY A 69 6.09 -5.14 10.44
C GLY A 69 5.71 -6.61 10.66
N ILE A 70 4.91 -7.18 9.76
CA ILE A 70 4.65 -8.62 9.74
C ILE A 70 5.97 -9.25 9.26
N GLU A 71 6.64 -10.02 10.11
CA GLU A 71 7.69 -10.97 9.72
C GLU A 71 7.04 -12.37 9.63
N PRO A 72 7.61 -13.31 8.85
CA PRO A 72 7.07 -14.67 8.76
C PRO A 72 7.04 -15.40 10.11
#